data_AF-A0A929D3L0-F1
#
_entry.id   AF-A0A929D3L0-F1
#
_cell.length_a   1.000
_cell.length_b   1.000
_cell.length_c   1.000
_cell.angle_alpha   90.00
_cell.angle_beta   90.00
_cell.angle_gamma   90.00
#
_symmetry.space_group_name_H-M   'P 1'
#
loop_
_entity.id
_entity.type
_entity.pdbx_description
1 polymer ?
#
loop_
_entity_poly.entity_id
_entity_poly.type
_entity_poly.pdbx_seq_one_letter_code
_entity_poly.pdbx_strand_id
1 'polypeptide(L)'
;MAKVKIATAWLDCCSGCHMSFLDLDEALIGLLDAIEITASPITDIKEFSPVDVGIIEGAVSTAHDEEVAKKLRANCKILMAWGDCACFGGICAMRNLFTKEEVLRRYYIETESTSEGKIPSSEDIPPLLEQVKPLNQVVKVDCYVPGCPPSSKAIGYALTELLEGRIPVLPSEMMRFD
;
A
#
# COMPACT_ATOMS: atom_id res chain seq x y z
N MET A 1 25.34 14.17 -2.03
CA MET A 1 25.13 12.99 -1.15
C MET A 1 24.52 11.88 -1.98
N ALA A 2 24.64 10.61 -1.56
CA ALA A 2 23.89 9.53 -2.21
C ALA A 2 22.40 9.72 -1.91
N LYS A 3 21.53 9.56 -2.91
CA LYS A 3 20.08 9.66 -2.75
C LYS A 3 19.56 8.46 -1.95
N VAL A 4 18.53 8.70 -1.13
CA VAL A 4 17.82 7.63 -0.42
C VAL A 4 16.96 6.85 -1.41
N LYS A 5 17.15 5.54 -1.48
CA LYS A 5 16.40 4.70 -2.42
C LYS A 5 15.07 4.28 -1.82
N ILE A 6 14.00 4.51 -2.57
CA ILE A 6 12.63 4.20 -2.18
C ILE A 6 12.03 3.25 -3.21
N ALA A 7 11.34 2.21 -2.74
CA ALA A 7 10.45 1.40 -3.56
C ALA A 7 9.04 1.47 -2.98
N THR A 8 8.03 1.48 -3.84
CA THR A 8 6.62 1.53 -3.43
C THR A 8 5.81 0.41 -4.08
N ALA A 9 4.72 0.00 -3.44
CA ALA A 9 3.80 -0.99 -3.98
C ALA A 9 2.34 -0.66 -3.66
N TRP A 10 1.45 -1.04 -4.59
CA TRP A 10 0.00 -1.10 -4.38
C TRP A 10 -0.40 -2.54 -4.14
N LEU A 11 -1.11 -2.78 -3.04
CA LEU A 11 -1.81 -4.04 -2.79
C LEU A 11 -3.32 -3.81 -3.01
N ASP A 12 -4.19 -4.34 -2.14
CA ASP A 12 -5.63 -4.08 -2.19
C ASP A 12 -5.93 -2.64 -1.74
N CYS A 13 -6.09 -1.73 -2.71
CA CYS A 13 -6.20 -0.29 -2.47
C CYS A 13 -6.91 0.46 -3.61
N CYS A 14 -7.09 1.77 -3.41
CA CYS A 14 -7.67 2.69 -4.38
C CYS A 14 -6.65 3.60 -5.09
N SER A 15 -5.34 3.43 -4.85
CA SER A 15 -4.23 4.32 -5.27
C SER A 15 -4.21 5.73 -4.64
N GLY A 16 -5.16 6.02 -3.75
CA GLY A 16 -5.33 7.35 -3.15
C GLY A 16 -4.12 7.81 -2.33
N CYS A 17 -3.35 6.91 -1.71
CA CYS A 17 -2.19 7.35 -0.92
C CYS A 17 -1.04 7.79 -1.83
N HIS A 18 -0.86 7.13 -2.97
CA HIS A 18 0.07 7.61 -4.01
C HIS A 18 -0.40 8.91 -4.65
N MET A 19 -1.70 9.12 -4.84
CA MET A 19 -2.19 10.42 -5.31
C MET A 19 -1.91 11.52 -4.29
N SER A 20 -2.13 11.27 -3.00
CA SER A 20 -1.75 12.22 -1.94
C SER A 20 -0.24 12.48 -1.84
N PHE A 21 0.60 11.50 -2.21
CA PHE A 21 2.03 11.72 -2.38
C PHE A 21 2.33 12.66 -3.58
N LEU A 22 1.58 12.54 -4.67
CA LEU A 22 1.69 13.44 -5.82
C LEU A 22 1.11 14.84 -5.52
N ASP A 23 0.15 14.96 -4.60
CA ASP A 23 -0.37 16.23 -4.05
C ASP A 23 0.66 16.96 -3.15
N LEU A 24 1.93 16.53 -3.15
CA LEU A 24 3.06 17.36 -2.74
C LEU A 24 3.38 18.46 -3.78
N ASP A 25 2.84 18.35 -4.98
CA ASP A 25 2.95 19.34 -6.06
C ASP A 25 4.43 19.75 -6.31
N GLU A 26 4.75 21.04 -6.22
CA GLU A 26 6.11 21.54 -6.47
C GLU A 26 7.12 21.08 -5.43
N ALA A 27 6.69 20.74 -4.21
CA ALA A 27 7.57 20.23 -3.17
C ALA A 27 8.15 18.85 -3.55
N LEU A 28 7.46 18.10 -4.41
CA LEU A 28 7.95 16.83 -4.93
C LEU A 28 9.25 17.00 -5.71
N ILE A 29 9.41 18.12 -6.43
CA ILE A 29 10.63 18.39 -7.22
C ILE A 29 11.85 18.46 -6.30
N GLY A 30 11.76 19.22 -5.20
CA GLY A 30 12.83 19.31 -4.21
C GLY A 30 13.05 18.00 -3.46
N LEU A 31 12.00 17.22 -3.22
CA LEU A 31 12.12 15.90 -2.61
C LEU A 31 12.91 14.93 -3.50
N LEU A 32 12.66 14.95 -4.82
CA LEU A 32 13.35 14.10 -5.81
C LEU A 32 14.86 14.42 -5.94
N ASP A 33 15.34 15.54 -5.42
CA ASP A 33 16.78 15.80 -5.31
C ASP A 33 17.44 14.95 -4.19
N ALA A 34 16.67 14.55 -3.18
CA ALA A 34 17.11 13.75 -2.04
C ALA A 34 16.78 12.25 -2.18
N ILE A 35 15.74 11.89 -2.93
CA ILE A 35 15.28 10.50 -3.09
C ILE A 35 15.42 9.98 -4.52
N GLU A 36 15.56 8.66 -4.63
CA GLU A 36 15.49 7.92 -5.88
C GLU A 36 14.33 6.92 -5.78
N ILE A 37 13.29 7.11 -6.60
CA ILE A 37 12.17 6.17 -6.69
C ILE A 37 12.56 5.06 -7.67
N THR A 38 12.61 3.83 -7.17
CA THR A 38 12.99 2.63 -7.92
C THR A 38 11.73 1.90 -8.41
N ALA A 39 11.50 0.65 -8.00
CA ALA A 39 10.27 -0.07 -8.30
C ALA A 39 9.07 0.62 -7.65
N SER A 40 8.10 0.99 -8.46
CA SER A 40 6.90 1.69 -8.05
C SER A 40 5.81 1.51 -9.12
N PRO A 41 4.52 1.53 -8.76
CA PRO A 41 3.43 1.55 -9.75
C PRO A 41 3.49 2.72 -10.74
N ILE A 42 4.18 3.81 -10.37
CA ILE A 42 4.38 5.00 -11.23
C ILE A 42 5.72 5.00 -11.97
N THR A 43 6.47 3.90 -11.94
CA THR A 43 7.70 3.70 -12.73
C THR A 43 7.63 2.40 -13.54
N ASP A 44 8.55 2.23 -14.49
CA ASP A 44 8.63 1.02 -15.31
C ASP A 44 9.45 -0.12 -14.66
N ILE A 45 10.05 0.10 -13.48
CA ILE A 45 10.89 -0.87 -12.79
C ILE A 45 10.01 -1.91 -12.09
N LYS A 46 10.17 -3.19 -12.44
CA LYS A 46 9.30 -4.29 -11.96
C LYS A 46 9.85 -5.08 -10.78
N GLU A 47 11.17 -5.08 -10.59
CA GLU A 47 11.84 -5.88 -9.56
C GLU A 47 12.23 -5.04 -8.35
N PHE A 48 11.95 -5.54 -7.15
CA PHE A 48 12.41 -4.92 -5.91
C PHE A 48 13.89 -5.23 -5.68
N SER A 49 14.79 -4.35 -6.13
CA SER A 49 16.18 -4.34 -5.69
C SER A 49 16.30 -3.84 -4.24
N PRO A 50 17.42 -4.09 -3.52
CA PRO A 50 17.62 -3.55 -2.18
C PRO A 50 17.48 -2.02 -2.12
N VAL A 51 16.62 -1.54 -1.23
CA VAL A 51 16.31 -0.12 -1.00
C VAL A 51 16.43 0.25 0.48
N ASP A 52 16.55 1.56 0.75
CA ASP A 52 16.57 2.08 2.11
C ASP A 52 15.16 2.05 2.72
N VAL A 53 14.15 2.44 1.93
CA VAL A 53 12.75 2.53 2.37
C VAL A 53 11.84 1.80 1.40
N GLY A 54 11.07 0.84 1.92
CA GLY A 54 9.93 0.25 1.23
C GLY A 54 8.66 0.92 1.73
N ILE A 55 7.73 1.22 0.83
CA ILE A 55 6.45 1.84 1.16
C ILE A 55 5.34 1.00 0.57
N ILE A 56 4.37 0.62 1.39
CA ILE A 56 3.21 -0.15 0.93
C ILE A 56 1.94 0.63 1.22
N GLU A 57 1.15 0.84 0.17
CA GLU A 57 -0.25 1.21 0.24
C GLU A 57 -1.11 -0.04 0.01
N GLY A 58 -2.22 -0.13 0.74
CA GLY A 58 -3.20 -1.19 0.55
C GLY A 58 -3.12 -2.31 1.57
N ALA A 59 -4.24 -3.01 1.71
CA ALA A 59 -4.35 -4.18 2.55
C ALA A 59 -3.87 -5.43 1.79
N VAL A 60 -3.70 -6.55 2.50
CA VAL A 60 -3.33 -7.82 1.90
C VAL A 60 -4.58 -8.66 1.70
N SER A 61 -5.01 -8.85 0.45
CA SER A 61 -6.29 -9.50 0.13
C SER A 61 -6.14 -10.76 -0.72
N THR A 62 -5.07 -10.89 -1.49
CA THR A 62 -4.77 -12.04 -2.36
C THR A 62 -3.43 -12.69 -2.00
N ALA A 63 -3.19 -13.89 -2.52
CA ALA A 63 -1.88 -14.53 -2.42
C ALA A 63 -0.75 -13.73 -3.09
N HIS A 64 -1.06 -12.98 -4.16
CA HIS A 64 -0.09 -12.11 -4.82
C HIS A 64 0.27 -10.90 -3.94
N ASP A 65 -0.72 -10.29 -3.27
CA ASP A 65 -0.45 -9.19 -2.34
C ASP A 65 0.50 -9.63 -1.22
N GLU A 66 0.28 -10.83 -0.69
CA GLU A 66 1.12 -11.41 0.35
C GLU A 66 2.56 -11.66 -0.14
N GLU A 67 2.71 -12.13 -1.37
CA GLU A 67 4.01 -12.31 -2.02
C GLU A 67 4.74 -10.96 -2.20
N VAL A 68 4.06 -9.95 -2.75
CA VAL A 68 4.60 -8.60 -2.95
C VAL A 68 5.02 -7.97 -1.63
N ALA A 69 4.18 -8.06 -0.59
CA ALA A 69 4.49 -7.55 0.74
C ALA A 69 5.77 -8.18 1.32
N LYS A 70 5.89 -9.51 1.23
CA LYS A 70 7.08 -10.24 1.69
C LYS A 70 8.33 -9.90 0.87
N LYS A 71 8.20 -9.78 -0.46
CA LYS A 71 9.31 -9.41 -1.35
C LYS A 71 9.84 -8.01 -1.05
N LEU A 72 8.96 -7.02 -0.93
CA LEU A 72 9.38 -5.65 -0.62
C LEU A 72 9.98 -5.58 0.79
N ARG A 73 9.36 -6.23 1.78
CA ARG A 73 9.93 -6.33 3.14
C ARG A 73 11.34 -6.90 3.15
N ALA A 74 11.61 -7.96 2.38
CA ALA A 74 12.93 -8.59 2.30
C ALA A 74 13.98 -7.69 1.65
N ASN A 75 13.56 -6.73 0.81
CA ASN A 75 14.45 -5.84 0.07
C ASN A 75 14.54 -4.42 0.64
N CYS A 76 13.84 -4.09 1.74
CA CYS A 76 13.93 -2.77 2.36
C CYS A 76 14.50 -2.82 3.78
N LYS A 77 15.25 -1.77 4.16
CA LYS A 77 15.72 -1.61 5.55
C LYS A 77 14.58 -1.17 6.46
N ILE A 78 13.81 -0.17 6.03
CA ILE A 78 12.62 0.35 6.73
C ILE A 78 11.40 0.07 5.85
N LEU A 79 10.34 -0.50 6.43
CA LEU A 79 9.03 -0.64 5.77
C LEU A 79 8.04 0.32 6.41
N MET A 80 7.46 1.20 5.59
CA MET A 80 6.43 2.15 5.97
C MET A 80 5.07 1.73 5.39
N ALA A 81 4.03 1.75 6.21
CA ALA A 81 2.65 1.56 5.77
C ALA A 81 2.00 2.92 5.48
N TRP A 82 1.46 3.11 4.27
CA TRP A 82 0.69 4.28 3.89
C TRP A 82 -0.81 3.96 3.84
N GLY A 83 -1.56 4.76 4.60
CA GLY A 83 -3.01 4.80 4.60
C GLY A 83 -3.68 3.71 5.40
N ASP A 84 -4.97 3.91 5.65
CA ASP A 84 -5.76 3.05 6.54
C ASP A 84 -5.93 1.62 6.02
N CYS A 85 -5.87 1.43 4.71
CA CYS A 85 -5.85 0.08 4.12
C CYS A 85 -4.61 -0.71 4.60
N ALA A 86 -3.41 -0.13 4.49
CA ALA A 86 -2.19 -0.80 4.94
C ALA A 86 -2.09 -0.87 6.48
N CYS A 87 -2.48 0.21 7.16
CA CYS A 87 -2.39 0.31 8.62
C CYS A 87 -3.39 -0.60 9.35
N PHE A 88 -4.64 -0.66 8.87
CA PHE A 88 -5.78 -1.23 9.61
C PHE A 88 -6.67 -2.17 8.78
N GLY A 89 -6.45 -2.28 7.47
CA GLY A 89 -7.26 -3.07 6.53
C GLY A 89 -8.24 -2.22 5.71
N GLY A 90 -8.61 -1.04 6.21
CA GLY A 90 -9.42 -0.05 5.51
C GLY A 90 -10.79 -0.55 5.04
N ILE A 91 -11.33 0.10 4.00
CA ILE A 91 -12.63 -0.26 3.40
C ILE A 91 -12.62 -1.68 2.83
N CYS A 92 -11.47 -2.14 2.31
CA CYS A 92 -11.33 -3.48 1.74
C CYS A 92 -11.64 -4.58 2.77
N ALA A 93 -11.27 -4.37 4.04
CA ALA A 93 -11.56 -5.31 5.12
C ALA A 93 -13.05 -5.45 5.46
N MET A 94 -13.94 -4.58 4.96
CA MET A 94 -15.39 -4.76 5.15
C MET A 94 -15.92 -6.06 4.55
N ARG A 95 -15.24 -6.63 3.53
CA ARG A 95 -15.63 -7.94 3.00
C ARG A 95 -15.48 -9.08 4.01
N ASN A 96 -14.70 -8.89 5.07
CA ASN A 96 -14.48 -9.91 6.12
C ASN A 96 -15.74 -10.19 6.96
N LEU A 97 -16.81 -9.40 6.79
CA LEU A 97 -18.13 -9.69 7.35
C LEU A 97 -18.84 -10.85 6.63
N PHE A 98 -18.33 -11.27 5.48
CA PHE A 98 -18.85 -12.33 4.64
C PHE A 98 -17.77 -13.38 4.35
N THR A 99 -18.17 -14.58 3.96
CA THR A 99 -17.23 -15.58 3.45
C THR A 99 -16.72 -15.18 2.07
N LYS A 100 -15.52 -15.66 1.74
CA LYS A 100 -14.91 -15.46 0.41
C LYS A 100 -15.85 -15.93 -0.72
N GLU A 101 -16.52 -17.06 -0.52
CA GLU A 101 -17.45 -17.66 -1.48
C GLU A 101 -18.69 -16.79 -1.67
N GLU A 102 -19.26 -16.22 -0.60
CA GLU A 102 -20.38 -15.29 -0.70
C GLU A 102 -20.02 -14.03 -1.48
N VAL A 103 -18.84 -13.45 -1.23
CA VAL A 103 -18.37 -12.26 -1.93
C VAL A 103 -18.20 -12.53 -3.43
N LEU A 104 -17.52 -13.63 -3.79
CA LEU A 104 -17.29 -14.01 -5.18
C LEU A 104 -18.60 -14.32 -5.91
N ARG A 105 -19.51 -15.06 -5.26
CA ARG A 105 -20.84 -15.37 -5.81
C ARG A 105 -21.65 -14.10 -6.01
N ARG A 106 -21.70 -13.20 -5.03
CA ARG A 106 -22.43 -11.93 -5.15
C ARG A 106 -21.91 -11.14 -6.35
N TYR A 107 -20.61 -10.99 -6.49
CA TYR A 107 -20.01 -10.12 -7.52
C TYR A 107 -20.15 -10.70 -8.94
N TYR A 108 -19.85 -11.98 -9.13
CA TYR A 108 -19.72 -12.60 -10.45
C TYR A 108 -20.92 -13.43 -10.92
N ILE A 109 -21.91 -13.68 -10.06
CA ILE A 109 -23.07 -14.53 -10.39
C ILE A 109 -24.39 -13.80 -10.13
N GLU A 110 -24.53 -13.11 -9.00
CA GLU A 110 -25.84 -12.69 -8.49
C GLU A 110 -26.14 -11.20 -8.66
N THR A 111 -25.20 -10.42 -9.19
CA THR A 111 -25.47 -9.03 -9.57
C THR A 111 -26.51 -8.99 -10.69
N GLU A 112 -27.42 -8.03 -10.59
CA GLU A 112 -28.65 -7.96 -11.38
C GLU A 112 -28.36 -7.78 -12.88
N SER A 113 -27.19 -7.21 -13.21
CA SER A 113 -26.71 -7.00 -14.57
C SER A 113 -25.87 -8.15 -15.12
N THR A 114 -25.56 -9.18 -14.33
CA THR A 114 -24.73 -10.30 -14.78
C THR A 114 -25.53 -11.24 -15.67
N SER A 115 -24.97 -11.54 -16.84
CA SER A 115 -25.47 -12.57 -17.76
C SER A 115 -24.49 -13.73 -17.79
N GLU A 116 -24.97 -14.97 -17.68
CA GLU A 116 -24.14 -16.18 -17.68
C GLU A 116 -23.01 -16.18 -16.63
N GLY A 117 -23.36 -15.80 -15.40
CA GLY A 117 -22.40 -15.59 -14.31
C GLY A 117 -21.53 -16.81 -13.97
N LYS A 118 -20.23 -16.57 -13.83
CA LYS A 118 -19.22 -17.56 -13.46
C LYS A 118 -18.11 -16.87 -12.67
N ILE A 119 -17.69 -17.49 -11.56
CA ILE A 119 -16.51 -17.03 -10.82
C ILE A 119 -15.26 -17.25 -11.69
N PRO A 120 -14.48 -16.19 -12.00
CA PRO A 120 -13.25 -16.33 -12.77
C PRO A 120 -12.24 -17.23 -12.06
N SER A 121 -11.62 -18.12 -12.82
CA SER A 121 -10.49 -18.92 -12.36
C SER A 121 -9.53 -19.19 -13.52
N SER A 122 -8.28 -18.81 -13.32
CA SER A 122 -7.15 -19.14 -14.18
C SER A 122 -5.87 -19.11 -13.33
N GLU A 123 -4.77 -19.66 -13.86
CA GLU A 123 -3.47 -19.61 -13.19
C GLU A 123 -2.93 -18.18 -13.04
N ASP A 124 -3.35 -17.27 -13.93
CA ASP A 124 -2.96 -15.86 -13.90
C ASP A 124 -3.73 -15.01 -12.87
N ILE A 125 -4.84 -15.53 -12.32
CA ILE A 125 -5.64 -14.80 -11.34
C ILE A 125 -5.23 -15.27 -9.95
N PRO A 126 -4.61 -14.40 -9.12
CA PRO A 126 -4.20 -14.80 -7.79
C PRO A 126 -5.44 -15.10 -6.93
N PRO A 127 -5.42 -16.17 -6.13
CA PRO A 127 -6.54 -16.52 -5.28
C PRO A 127 -6.71 -15.46 -4.19
N LEU A 128 -7.98 -15.12 -3.92
CA LEU A 128 -8.36 -14.28 -2.79
C LEU A 128 -8.10 -15.04 -1.47
N LEU A 129 -7.51 -14.36 -0.49
CA LEU A 129 -7.37 -14.86 0.87
C LEU A 129 -8.74 -14.94 1.54
N GLU A 130 -8.87 -15.83 2.54
CA GLU A 130 -10.10 -15.92 3.35
C GLU A 130 -10.53 -14.58 3.92
N GLN A 131 -9.57 -13.83 4.44
CA GLN A 131 -9.78 -12.50 5.01
C GLN A 131 -8.73 -11.53 4.50
N VAL A 132 -9.16 -10.28 4.29
CA VAL A 132 -8.26 -9.14 4.11
C VAL A 132 -7.54 -8.87 5.42
N LYS A 133 -6.23 -8.64 5.36
CA LYS A 133 -5.39 -8.39 6.52
C LYS A 133 -4.71 -7.01 6.39
N PRO A 134 -4.57 -6.24 7.48
CA PRO A 134 -3.62 -5.14 7.50
C PRO A 134 -2.20 -5.67 7.32
N LEU A 135 -1.31 -4.81 6.84
CA LEU A 135 0.05 -5.20 6.43
C LEU A 135 0.86 -5.81 7.59
N ASN A 136 0.67 -5.31 8.80
CA ASN A 136 1.38 -5.74 10.01
C ASN A 136 1.02 -7.16 10.49
N GLN A 137 -0.07 -7.74 9.98
CA GLN A 137 -0.40 -9.15 10.21
C GLN A 137 0.34 -10.10 9.26
N VAL A 138 1.03 -9.57 8.24
CA VAL A 138 1.71 -10.36 7.20
C VAL A 138 3.22 -10.17 7.24
N VAL A 139 3.69 -8.95 7.47
CA VAL A 139 5.11 -8.61 7.56
C VAL A 139 5.37 -7.59 8.69
N LYS A 140 6.61 -7.53 9.17
CA LYS A 140 7.02 -6.48 10.13
C LYS A 140 7.01 -5.11 9.46
N VAL A 141 6.18 -4.21 9.97
CA VAL A 141 6.13 -2.79 9.58
C VAL A 141 6.87 -1.96 10.64
N ASP A 142 7.70 -1.01 10.20
CA ASP A 142 8.53 -0.20 11.10
C ASP A 142 7.89 1.15 11.45
N CYS A 143 7.08 1.73 10.55
CA CYS A 143 6.34 2.97 10.80
C CYS A 143 5.05 3.05 9.98
N TYR A 144 4.13 3.90 10.42
CA TYR A 144 2.77 3.99 9.91
C TYR A 144 2.40 5.44 9.62
N VAL A 145 1.70 5.67 8.51
CA VAL A 145 1.14 6.97 8.13
C VAL A 145 -0.36 6.76 7.88
N PRO A 146 -1.23 6.92 8.90
CA PRO A 146 -2.67 6.70 8.78
C PRO A 146 -3.39 7.83 8.02
N GLY A 147 -4.59 7.51 7.52
CA GLY A 147 -5.49 8.37 6.74
C GLY A 147 -6.03 7.68 5.48
N CYS A 148 -7.15 8.13 4.92
CA CYS A 148 -7.77 7.49 3.75
C CYS A 148 -8.08 8.48 2.59
N PRO A 149 -7.05 9.13 1.99
CA PRO A 149 -5.62 8.89 2.20
C PRO A 149 -5.01 9.79 3.29
N PRO A 150 -3.78 9.47 3.76
CA PRO A 150 -3.04 10.40 4.60
C PRO A 150 -2.84 11.72 3.86
N SER A 151 -2.91 12.86 4.55
CA SER A 151 -2.67 14.16 3.89
C SER A 151 -1.26 14.25 3.29
N SER A 152 -1.09 15.00 2.20
CA SER A 152 0.22 15.21 1.56
C SER A 152 1.25 15.77 2.54
N LYS A 153 0.82 16.64 3.46
CA LYS A 153 1.65 17.15 4.57
C LYS A 153 2.16 16.04 5.50
N ALA A 154 1.31 15.08 5.86
CA ALA A 154 1.70 13.95 6.71
C ALA A 154 2.69 13.02 6.00
N ILE A 155 2.47 12.77 4.71
CA ILE A 155 3.40 12.00 3.86
C ILE A 155 4.74 12.71 3.76
N GLY A 156 4.74 14.01 3.41
CA GLY A 156 5.95 14.82 3.31
C GLY A 156 6.73 14.85 4.62
N TYR A 157 6.05 15.05 5.76
CA TYR A 157 6.67 14.99 7.08
C TYR A 157 7.34 13.63 7.35
N ALA A 158 6.64 12.53 7.09
CA ALA A 158 7.18 11.20 7.32
C ALA A 158 8.42 10.91 6.46
N LEU A 159 8.43 11.36 5.21
CA LEU A 159 9.58 11.24 4.31
C LEU A 159 10.74 12.12 4.78
N THR A 160 10.48 13.36 5.21
CA THR A 160 11.53 14.24 5.75
C THR A 160 12.18 13.66 7.02
N GLU A 161 11.39 13.10 7.94
CA GLU A 161 11.95 12.44 9.12
C GLU A 161 12.87 11.27 8.76
N LEU A 162 12.49 10.46 7.76
CA LEU A 162 13.34 9.38 7.26
C LEU A 162 14.63 9.88 6.60
N LEU A 163 14.56 10.95 5.82
CA LEU A 163 15.73 11.58 5.20
C LEU A 163 16.73 12.08 6.26
N GLU A 164 16.22 12.50 7.41
CA GLU A 164 17.01 12.91 8.57
C GLU A 164 17.45 11.73 9.47
N GLY A 165 17.20 10.49 9.05
CA GLY A 165 17.61 9.27 9.75
C GLY A 165 16.75 8.92 10.97
N ARG A 166 15.56 9.53 11.11
CA ARG A 166 14.61 9.25 12.20
C ARG A 166 13.48 8.34 11.72
N ILE A 167 13.02 7.45 12.59
CA ILE A 167 11.76 6.73 12.35
C ILE A 167 10.61 7.69 12.61
N PRO A 168 9.74 7.95 11.62
CA PRO A 168 8.71 8.97 11.76
C PRO A 168 7.70 8.61 12.83
N VAL A 169 7.47 9.57 13.72
CA VAL A 169 6.35 9.58 14.67
C VAL A 169 5.47 10.75 14.26
N LEU A 170 4.28 10.45 13.75
CA LEU A 170 3.37 11.50 13.29
C LEU A 170 2.83 12.31 14.47
N PRO A 171 2.87 13.65 14.38
CA PRO A 171 2.21 14.51 15.35
C PRO A 171 0.70 14.25 15.37
N SER A 172 0.08 14.36 16.54
CA SER A 172 -1.35 14.08 16.72
C SER A 172 -2.26 14.92 15.82
N GLU A 173 -1.88 16.16 15.55
CA GLU A 173 -2.59 17.06 14.65
C GLU A 173 -2.53 16.67 13.16
N MET A 174 -1.58 15.81 12.79
CA MET A 174 -1.44 15.26 11.44
C MET A 174 -2.06 13.87 11.30
N MET A 175 -2.41 13.21 12.40
CA MET A 175 -3.05 11.91 12.39
C MET A 175 -4.55 12.04 12.07
N ARG A 176 -4.94 11.48 10.93
CA ARG A 176 -6.33 11.36 10.48
C ARG A 176 -6.63 9.91 10.13
N PHE A 177 -7.90 9.56 10.11
CA PHE A 177 -8.40 8.19 9.89
C PHE A 177 -9.66 8.18 9.01
N ASP A 178 -9.87 9.28 8.29
CA ASP A 178 -10.98 9.54 7.38
C ASP A 178 -10.49 9.79 5.96
#